data_AF-A0A7W6JQL1-F1
#
_entry.id   AF-A0A7W6JQL1-F1
#
_cell.length_a   1.000
_cell.length_b   1.000
_cell.length_c   1.000
_cell.angle_alpha   90.00
_cell.angle_beta   90.00
_cell.angle_gamma   90.00
#
_symmetry.space_group_name_H-M   'P 1'
#
loop_
_entity.id
_entity.type
_entity.pdbx_description
1 polymer ?
#
loop_
_entity_poly.entity_id
_entity_poly.type
_entity_poly.pdbx_seq_one_letter_code
_entity_poly.pdbx_strand_id
1 'polypeptide(L)'
;MKLTITNITCDNPCSGIQDDDLFLLIQADGGVPMRYPVAGTVSMGAGDEMTLPDGGYVIDYSYGVVVTAWDRDSFLFKSLDSPDYLFNISIGAGSTVGDHTPFTKYNHNGAEYTFTTSISQ
;
A
#
# COMPACT_ATOMS: atom_id res chain seq x y z
N MET A 1 0.69 -2.21 19.84
CA MET A 1 -0.30 -1.75 18.86
C MET A 1 -0.13 -2.57 17.59
N LYS A 2 -1.24 -2.81 16.91
CA LYS A 2 -1.28 -3.58 15.67
C LYS A 2 -2.00 -2.77 14.60
N LEU A 3 -1.31 -2.53 13.49
CA LEU A 3 -1.93 -2.08 12.25
C LEU A 3 -2.33 -3.32 11.46
N THR A 4 -3.58 -3.41 11.04
CA THR A 4 -4.03 -4.40 10.07
C THR A 4 -4.41 -3.70 8.78
N ILE A 5 -3.75 -4.04 7.68
CA ILE A 5 -4.17 -3.68 6.33
C ILE A 5 -5.20 -4.71 5.91
N THR A 6 -6.44 -4.28 5.69
CA THR A 6 -7.57 -5.19 5.44
C THR A 6 -7.97 -5.21 3.97
N ASN A 7 -7.78 -4.10 3.25
CA ASN A 7 -8.01 -4.04 1.82
C ASN A 7 -7.15 -2.94 1.18
N ILE A 8 -6.80 -3.14 -0.08
CA ILE A 8 -6.25 -2.11 -0.96
C ILE A 8 -6.93 -2.27 -2.31
N THR A 9 -7.68 -1.26 -2.73
CA THR A 9 -8.42 -1.27 -3.99
C THR A 9 -7.86 -0.20 -4.91
N CYS A 10 -7.75 -0.49 -6.21
CA CYS A 10 -7.55 0.54 -7.23
C CYS A 10 -8.94 0.96 -7.73
N ASP A 11 -9.44 2.09 -7.25
CA ASP A 11 -10.82 2.50 -7.53
C ASP A 11 -10.97 3.07 -8.95
N ASN A 12 -9.96 3.78 -9.42
CA ASN A 12 -9.94 4.38 -10.73
C ASN A 12 -8.51 4.52 -11.24
N PRO A 13 -8.08 3.73 -12.24
CA PRO A 13 -6.78 3.92 -12.85
C PRO A 13 -6.80 5.21 -13.67
N CYS A 14 -5.64 5.84 -13.81
CA CYS A 14 -5.55 6.96 -14.74
C CYS A 14 -5.81 6.46 -16.17
N SER A 15 -6.66 7.17 -16.91
CA SER A 15 -7.03 6.76 -18.26
C SER A 15 -5.80 6.72 -19.18
N GLY A 16 -5.55 5.56 -19.79
CA GLY A 16 -4.44 5.36 -20.72
C GLY A 16 -3.12 4.88 -20.11
N ILE A 17 -3.10 4.54 -18.82
CA ILE A 17 -1.95 3.90 -18.17
C ILE A 17 -2.19 2.39 -18.02
N GLN A 18 -1.10 1.63 -18.09
CA GLN A 18 -1.04 0.19 -17.83
C GLN A 18 -1.47 -0.13 -16.39
N ASP A 19 -1.93 -1.36 -16.15
CA ASP A 19 -2.21 -1.85 -14.79
C ASP A 19 -0.96 -1.70 -13.91
N ASP A 20 -1.11 -1.29 -12.65
CA ASP A 20 0.03 -1.11 -11.75
C ASP A 20 0.48 -2.48 -11.18
N ASP A 21 1.77 -2.79 -11.27
CA ASP A 21 2.38 -3.95 -10.63
C ASP A 21 2.72 -3.62 -9.17
N LEU A 22 1.69 -3.58 -8.33
CA LEU A 22 1.75 -3.08 -6.96
C LEU A 22 2.56 -4.00 -6.02
N PHE A 23 3.44 -3.38 -5.23
CA PHE A 23 4.00 -3.96 -4.00
C PHE A 23 4.13 -2.90 -2.90
N LEU A 24 4.23 -3.36 -1.66
CA LEU A 24 4.36 -2.54 -0.48
C LEU A 24 5.78 -2.64 0.10
N LEU A 25 6.31 -1.52 0.57
CA LEU A 25 7.41 -1.47 1.53
C LEU A 25 6.89 -0.92 2.86
N ILE A 26 7.13 -1.67 3.92
CA ILE A 26 6.57 -1.45 5.25
C ILE A 26 7.74 -1.29 6.23
N GLN A 27 7.75 -0.19 6.97
CA GLN A 27 8.77 0.07 8.00
C GLN A 27 8.08 0.44 9.31
N ALA A 28 8.30 -0.37 10.34
CA ALA A 28 7.81 -0.12 11.70
C ALA A 28 8.98 0.29 12.61
N ASP A 29 8.76 1.28 13.46
CA ASP A 29 9.65 1.70 14.56
C ASP A 29 11.11 2.00 14.14
N GLY A 30 11.32 2.46 12.90
CA GLY A 30 12.66 2.70 12.35
C GLY A 30 13.46 1.42 12.10
N GLY A 31 12.81 0.25 12.15
CA GLY A 31 13.40 -1.05 11.84
C GLY A 31 13.68 -1.25 10.35
N VAL A 32 14.02 -2.49 9.98
CA VAL A 32 14.33 -2.85 8.59
C VAL A 32 13.04 -2.85 7.75
N PRO A 33 13.02 -2.24 6.55
CA PRO A 33 11.87 -2.32 5.66
C PRO A 33 11.55 -3.77 5.25
N MET A 34 10.27 -4.12 5.28
CA MET A 34 9.73 -5.39 4.83
C MET A 34 8.93 -5.18 3.53
N ARG A 35 8.97 -6.17 2.63
CA ARG A 35 8.24 -6.12 1.36
C ARG A 35 7.02 -7.05 1.38
N TYR A 36 5.91 -6.60 0.80
CA TYR A 36 4.74 -7.43 0.53
C TYR A 36 4.21 -7.23 -0.90
N PRO A 37 3.91 -8.29 -1.68
CA PRO A 37 4.29 -9.68 -1.39
C PRO A 37 5.82 -9.82 -1.34
N VAL A 38 6.30 -10.85 -0.62
CA VAL A 38 7.75 -11.09 -0.46
C VAL A 38 8.42 -11.34 -1.81
N ALA A 39 7.73 -12.02 -2.72
CA ALA A 39 8.16 -12.24 -4.09
C ALA A 39 7.09 -11.74 -5.06
N GLY A 40 7.53 -11.04 -6.11
CA GLY A 40 6.64 -10.52 -7.16
C GLY A 40 5.88 -9.25 -6.77
N THR A 41 4.76 -9.07 -7.44
CA THR A 41 3.85 -7.92 -7.39
C THR A 41 2.42 -8.41 -7.56
N VAL A 42 1.46 -7.54 -7.29
CA VAL A 42 0.05 -7.77 -7.60
C VAL A 42 -0.33 -6.78 -8.68
N SER A 43 -0.73 -7.28 -9.85
CA SER A 43 -1.24 -6.44 -10.93
C SER A 43 -2.62 -5.90 -10.52
N MET A 44 -2.80 -4.58 -10.65
CA MET A 44 -3.97 -3.85 -10.15
C MET A 44 -4.54 -2.94 -11.25
N GLY A 45 -5.69 -3.32 -11.81
CA GLY A 45 -6.50 -2.49 -12.69
C GLY A 45 -7.71 -1.86 -11.99
N ALA A 46 -8.62 -1.27 -12.75
CA ALA A 46 -9.82 -0.62 -12.22
C ALA A 46 -10.74 -1.61 -11.48
N GLY A 47 -11.02 -1.30 -10.21
CA GLY A 47 -11.88 -2.11 -9.34
C GLY A 47 -11.17 -3.34 -8.75
N ASP A 48 -9.89 -3.55 -9.04
CA ASP A 48 -9.15 -4.68 -8.49
C ASP A 48 -8.78 -4.45 -7.02
N GLU A 49 -8.69 -5.55 -6.29
CA GLU A 49 -8.29 -5.59 -4.89
C GLU A 49 -6.99 -6.36 -4.73
N MET A 50 -6.07 -5.83 -3.92
CA MET A 50 -4.82 -6.51 -3.63
C MET A 50 -5.12 -7.78 -2.83
N THR A 51 -4.60 -8.91 -3.30
CA THR A 51 -4.69 -10.17 -2.54
C THR A 51 -3.86 -10.06 -1.26
N LEU A 52 -4.52 -10.11 -0.11
CA LEU A 52 -3.93 -10.10 1.23
C LEU A 52 -4.11 -11.48 1.91
N PRO A 53 -3.33 -11.80 2.95
CA PRO A 53 -3.57 -13.00 3.75
C PRO A 53 -4.96 -12.97 4.41
N ASP A 54 -5.49 -14.14 4.75
CA ASP A 54 -6.75 -14.25 5.51
C ASP A 54 -6.67 -13.43 6.80
N GLY A 55 -7.59 -12.47 6.96
CA GLY A 55 -7.60 -11.53 8.09
C GLY A 55 -6.74 -10.27 7.89
N GLY A 56 -6.14 -10.08 6.71
CA GLY A 56 -5.34 -8.91 6.36
C GLY A 56 -3.86 -9.04 6.70
N TYR A 57 -3.08 -8.02 6.33
CA TYR A 57 -1.65 -7.95 6.64
C TYR A 57 -1.42 -7.22 7.96
N VAL A 58 -0.95 -7.94 8.97
CA VAL A 58 -0.79 -7.44 10.35
C VAL A 58 0.65 -7.00 10.62
N ILE A 59 0.80 -5.81 11.20
CA ILE A 59 2.09 -5.21 11.54
C ILE A 59 2.06 -4.76 13.00
N ASP A 60 2.92 -5.36 13.83
CA ASP A 60 3.17 -4.91 15.20
C ASP A 60 4.08 -3.68 15.21
N TYR A 61 3.73 -2.67 16.01
CA TYR A 61 4.54 -1.45 16.19
C TYR A 61 4.31 -0.81 17.57
N SER A 62 5.28 0.01 18.00
CA SER A 62 5.29 0.73 19.28
C SER A 62 5.23 2.25 19.11
N TYR A 63 5.97 2.80 18.14
CA TYR A 63 6.11 4.23 17.89
C TYR A 63 5.45 4.66 16.59
N GLY A 64 5.55 3.86 15.54
CA GLY A 64 4.87 4.16 14.29
C GLY A 64 5.22 3.21 13.16
N VAL A 65 4.41 3.27 12.12
CA VAL A 65 4.58 2.49 10.90
C VAL A 65 4.35 3.36 9.69
N VAL A 66 5.22 3.21 8.70
CA VAL A 66 5.06 3.78 7.36
C VAL A 66 4.87 2.63 6.40
N VAL A 67 3.81 2.70 5.59
CA VAL A 67 3.57 1.80 4.46
C VAL A 67 3.63 2.64 3.20
N THR A 68 4.46 2.22 2.26
CA THR A 68 4.60 2.84 0.94
C THR A 68 4.20 1.82 -0.12
N ALA A 69 3.34 2.23 -1.05
CA ALA A 69 2.97 1.44 -2.22
C ALA A 69 3.78 1.91 -3.43
N TRP A 70 4.20 0.94 -4.24
CA TRP A 70 5.07 1.12 -5.37
C TRP A 70 4.54 0.30 -6.54
N ASP A 71 4.62 0.88 -7.72
CA ASP A 71 4.46 0.19 -8.99
C ASP A 71 5.83 -0.31 -9.44
N ARG A 72 5.97 -1.58 -9.81
CA ARG A 72 7.29 -2.15 -10.11
C ARG A 72 7.81 -1.67 -11.46
N ASP A 73 6.96 -1.58 -12.47
CA ASP A 73 7.40 -1.21 -13.80
C ASP A 73 7.32 0.29 -13.98
N SER A 74 8.46 0.91 -14.28
CA SER A 74 8.47 2.36 -14.39
C SER A 74 7.67 2.83 -15.61
N PHE A 75 6.72 3.73 -15.41
CA PHE A 75 6.12 4.49 -16.51
C PHE A 75 7.15 5.44 -17.14
N LEU A 76 8.10 5.95 -16.34
CA LEU A 76 9.13 6.90 -16.76
C LEU A 76 10.32 6.21 -17.45
N PHE A 77 10.74 5.07 -16.93
CA PHE A 77 11.95 4.37 -17.34
C PHE A 77 11.66 2.90 -17.68
N LYS A 78 10.83 2.65 -18.69
CA LYS A 78 10.38 1.31 -19.11
C LYS A 78 11.49 0.27 -19.37
N SER A 79 12.74 0.71 -19.55
CA SER A 79 13.90 -0.17 -19.74
C SER A 79 14.68 -0.47 -18.46
N LEU A 80 14.26 0.05 -17.31
CA LEU A 80 14.86 -0.16 -16.00
C LEU A 80 13.81 -0.75 -15.06
N ASP A 81 14.18 -1.78 -14.30
CA ASP A 81 13.36 -2.30 -13.17
C ASP A 81 13.46 -1.27 -12.03
N SER A 82 12.78 -0.14 -12.21
CA SER A 82 12.82 1.04 -11.35
C SER A 82 11.41 1.33 -10.85
N PRO A 83 11.07 0.94 -9.62
CA PRO A 83 9.73 1.14 -9.12
C PRO A 83 9.32 2.62 -9.03
N ASP A 84 8.09 2.92 -9.44
CA ASP A 84 7.50 4.25 -9.31
C ASP A 84 6.69 4.33 -8.01
N TYR A 85 6.84 5.44 -7.29
CA TYR A 85 6.12 5.66 -6.05
C TYR A 85 4.64 5.92 -6.35
N LEU A 86 3.76 5.19 -5.66
CA LEU A 86 2.31 5.39 -5.75
C LEU A 86 1.82 6.29 -4.62
N PHE A 87 1.86 5.80 -3.38
CA PHE A 87 1.37 6.55 -2.23
C PHE A 87 1.95 6.01 -0.92
N ASN A 88 1.68 6.70 0.18
CA ASN A 88 2.02 6.21 1.51
C ASN A 88 0.92 6.47 2.54
N ILE A 89 0.96 5.66 3.59
CA ILE A 89 0.33 5.95 4.87
C ILE A 89 1.41 6.00 5.95
N SER A 90 1.20 6.88 6.94
CA SER A 90 2.06 6.98 8.12
C SER A 90 1.16 7.01 9.34
N ILE A 91 1.39 6.10 10.26
CA ILE A 91 0.63 5.95 11.50
C ILE A 91 1.60 6.11 12.65
N GLY A 92 1.31 7.06 13.55
CA GLY A 92 2.16 7.38 14.69
C GLY A 92 1.65 6.79 16.00
N ALA A 93 2.44 6.97 17.05
CA ALA A 93 2.06 6.63 18.40
C ALA A 93 0.84 7.45 18.82
N GLY A 94 -0.20 6.77 19.31
CA GLY A 94 -1.46 7.40 19.70
C GLY A 94 -2.45 7.65 18.56
N SER A 95 -2.12 7.27 17.32
CA SER A 95 -3.14 7.22 16.27
C SER A 95 -4.20 6.17 16.63
N THR A 96 -5.43 6.62 16.77
CA THR A 96 -6.61 5.76 16.82
C THR A 96 -7.26 5.80 15.45
N VAL A 97 -7.13 4.71 14.71
CA VAL A 97 -7.90 4.49 13.49
C VAL A 97 -9.01 3.52 13.86
N GLY A 98 -10.26 3.89 13.56
CA GLY A 98 -11.41 3.04 13.82
C GLY A 98 -11.30 1.72 13.06
N ASP A 99 -12.16 0.77 13.40
CA ASP A 99 -12.19 -0.48 12.65
C ASP A 99 -12.54 -0.23 11.18
N HIS A 100 -11.79 -0.87 10.28
CA HIS A 100 -11.93 -0.74 8.82
C HIS A 100 -12.06 0.70 8.29
N THR A 101 -11.17 1.61 8.72
CA THR A 101 -11.15 2.99 8.21
C THR A 101 -10.51 3.06 6.81
N PRO A 102 -11.22 3.58 5.80
CA PRO A 102 -10.67 3.79 4.46
C PRO A 102 -9.87 5.09 4.36
N PHE A 103 -8.79 5.06 3.58
CA PHE A 103 -8.01 6.22 3.18
C PHE A 103 -7.92 6.27 1.66
N THR A 104 -8.49 7.31 1.04
CA THR A 104 -8.29 7.57 -0.38
C THR A 104 -6.90 8.16 -0.61
N LYS A 105 -6.20 7.60 -1.60
CA LYS A 105 -4.83 7.96 -1.99
C LYS A 105 -4.77 8.12 -3.50
N TYR A 106 -3.88 9.00 -3.93
CA TYR A 106 -3.65 9.27 -5.34
C TYR A 106 -2.17 9.09 -5.64
N ASN A 107 -1.87 8.41 -6.76
CA ASN A 107 -0.51 8.42 -7.29
C ASN A 107 -0.23 9.70 -8.09
N HIS A 108 1.02 9.87 -8.52
CA HIS A 108 1.43 11.04 -9.31
C HIS A 108 0.61 11.23 -10.59
N ASN A 109 0.12 10.14 -11.18
CA ASN A 109 -0.62 10.15 -12.43
C ASN A 109 -2.14 10.31 -12.20
N GLY A 110 -2.60 10.44 -10.96
CA GLY A 110 -4.00 10.64 -10.61
C GLY A 110 -4.83 9.37 -10.51
N ALA A 111 -4.22 8.18 -10.53
CA ALA A 111 -4.92 6.95 -10.18
C ALA A 111 -5.32 6.98 -8.71
N GLU A 112 -6.54 6.52 -8.42
CA GLU A 112 -7.15 6.54 -7.11
C GLU A 112 -7.12 5.15 -6.47
N TYR A 113 -6.68 5.10 -5.21
CA TYR A 113 -6.67 3.88 -4.41
C TYR A 113 -7.37 4.11 -3.08
N THR A 114 -8.10 3.11 -2.63
CA THR A 114 -8.63 3.05 -1.27
C THR A 114 -7.82 2.06 -0.46
N PHE A 115 -7.24 2.54 0.65
CA PHE A 115 -6.47 1.75 1.58
C PHE A 115 -7.25 1.61 2.90
N THR A 116 -7.69 0.41 3.25
CA THR A 116 -8.56 0.18 4.42
C THR A 116 -7.78 -0.49 5.54
N THR A 117 -7.78 0.13 6.74
CA THR A 117 -7.03 -0.37 7.89
C THR A 117 -7.82 -0.37 9.18
N SER A 118 -7.33 -1.13 10.16
CA SER A 118 -7.74 -1.00 11.55
C SER A 118 -6.52 -0.93 12.47
N ILE A 119 -6.68 -0.26 13.62
CA ILE A 119 -5.68 -0.24 14.70
C ILE A 119 -6.27 -0.87 15.95
N SER A 120 -5.54 -1.82 16.54
CA SER A 120 -5.83 -2.39 17.85
C SER A 120 -4.65 -2.24 18.80
N GLN A 121 -4.91 -2.29 20.11
CA GLN A 121 -3.88 -2.15 21.15
C GLN A 121 -3.03 -3.41 21.28
#